data_AF-A0A969SAT0-F1
#
_entry.id   AF-A0A969SAT0-F1
#
_cell.length_a   1.000
_cell.length_b   1.000
_cell.length_c   1.000
_cell.angle_alpha   90.00
_cell.angle_beta   90.00
_cell.angle_gamma   90.00
#
_symmetry.space_group_name_H-M   'P 1'
#
loop_
_entity.id
_entity.type
_entity.pdbx_description
1 polymer ?
#
loop_
_entity_poly.entity_id
_entity_poly.type
_entity_poly.pdbx_seq_one_letter_code
_entity_poly.pdbx_strand_id
1 'polypeptide(L)'
;NQRLCVLPPPQSSSVQPPVQPPVQPLIQAPAQSAPPRATDYPIPNLLEQLSLYAKEKLETRAQQRHQKQQRAELEAKVQAWLEALDPLSDDGFWFEQFAQNYSSRLEAAIAFLHPPHATLNPFNLRPTI
;
A
#
# COMPACT_ATOMS: atom_id res chain seq x y z
N ASN A 1 54.70 -18.60 30.28
CA ASN A 1 54.66 -19.67 29.26
C ASN A 1 54.37 -19.04 27.91
N GLN A 2 55.27 -19.25 26.96
CA GLN A 2 55.43 -18.51 25.72
C GLN A 2 54.61 -19.09 24.55
N ARG A 3 54.24 -18.20 23.60
CA ARG A 3 54.04 -18.43 22.14
C ARG A 3 52.83 -19.30 21.73
N LEU A 4 52.12 -19.08 20.62
CA LEU A 4 52.43 -18.47 19.32
C LEU A 4 51.16 -17.81 18.73
N CYS A 5 51.36 -16.68 18.04
CA CYS A 5 50.46 -16.12 17.05
C CYS A 5 50.25 -17.08 15.88
N VAL A 6 49.01 -17.21 15.39
CA VAL A 6 48.70 -17.27 13.94
C VAL A 6 47.33 -16.61 13.71
N LEU A 7 47.36 -15.43 13.13
CA LEU A 7 46.25 -14.82 12.39
C LEU A 7 46.20 -15.46 10.99
N PRO A 8 45.03 -15.84 10.44
CA PRO A 8 44.83 -15.84 9.00
C PRO A 8 44.48 -14.42 8.51
N PRO A 9 44.85 -14.07 7.27
CA PRO A 9 44.98 -12.69 6.79
C PRO A 9 43.64 -11.98 6.54
N PRO A 10 43.59 -10.64 6.67
CA PRO A 10 42.52 -9.85 6.05
C PRO A 10 42.65 -9.97 4.53
N GLN A 11 41.58 -10.42 3.87
CA GLN A 11 41.52 -10.43 2.42
C GLN A 11 41.80 -9.03 1.88
N SER A 12 42.70 -9.01 0.91
CA SER A 12 43.41 -7.84 0.41
C SER A 12 42.45 -6.76 -0.07
N SER A 13 42.66 -5.55 0.43
CA SER A 13 42.24 -4.32 -0.22
C SER A 13 42.75 -4.35 -1.67
N SER A 14 41.84 -4.38 -2.62
CA SER A 14 42.15 -3.94 -3.98
C SER A 14 41.82 -2.46 -4.05
N VAL A 15 42.77 -1.66 -3.56
CA VAL A 15 42.82 -0.23 -3.82
C VAL A 15 43.15 -0.10 -5.31
N GLN A 16 42.14 0.11 -6.15
CA GLN A 16 42.40 0.58 -7.50
C GLN A 16 42.97 2.02 -7.41
N PRO A 17 44.07 2.32 -8.14
CA PRO A 17 44.68 3.63 -8.17
C PRO A 17 43.75 4.68 -8.80
N PRO A 18 43.97 5.98 -8.53
CA PRO A 18 43.13 7.05 -9.07
C PRO A 18 43.25 7.06 -10.60
N VAL A 19 42.16 6.73 -11.28
CA VAL A 19 42.06 6.93 -12.73
C VAL A 19 42.02 8.44 -12.96
N GLN A 20 43.18 9.03 -13.24
CA GLN A 20 43.26 10.40 -13.75
C GLN A 20 42.45 10.48 -15.05
N PRO A 21 41.65 11.53 -15.27
CA PRO A 21 41.05 11.73 -16.58
C PRO A 21 42.16 11.89 -17.62
N PRO A 22 42.06 11.28 -18.81
CA PRO A 22 43.02 11.54 -19.87
C PRO A 22 43.02 13.04 -20.19
N VAL A 23 44.22 13.64 -20.12
CA VAL A 23 44.52 14.97 -20.62
C VAL A 23 43.96 15.12 -22.05
N GLN A 24 43.15 16.16 -22.25
CA GLN A 24 42.51 16.45 -23.53
C GLN A 24 43.57 16.72 -24.62
N PRO A 25 43.39 16.21 -25.86
CA PRO A 25 44.04 16.84 -26.99
C PRO A 25 43.35 18.19 -27.23
N LEU A 26 44.11 19.26 -27.05
CA LEU A 26 43.80 20.59 -27.55
C LEU A 26 43.65 20.52 -29.08
N ILE A 27 42.45 20.20 -29.58
CA ILE A 27 42.13 20.23 -31.01
C ILE A 27 41.04 21.28 -31.22
N GLN A 28 41.54 22.46 -31.58
CA GLN A 28 40.97 23.51 -32.43
C GLN A 28 39.48 23.41 -32.78
N ALA A 29 38.77 24.48 -32.44
CA ALA A 29 37.39 24.75 -32.83
C ALA A 29 37.16 24.59 -34.34
N PRO A 30 36.31 23.65 -34.78
CA PRO A 30 35.45 23.92 -35.92
C PRO A 30 34.27 24.76 -35.41
N ALA A 31 33.97 25.85 -36.11
CA ALA A 31 32.76 26.63 -35.90
C ALA A 31 31.53 25.71 -35.92
N GLN A 32 31.05 25.32 -34.74
CA GLN A 32 29.79 24.63 -34.55
C GLN A 32 28.89 25.62 -33.81
N SER A 33 28.06 26.25 -34.63
CA SER A 33 26.77 26.89 -34.37
C SER A 33 26.37 26.99 -32.90
N ALA A 34 26.08 28.22 -32.47
CA ALA A 34 25.51 28.57 -31.18
C ALA A 34 24.60 27.48 -30.57
N PRO A 35 24.64 27.26 -29.23
CA PRO A 35 23.67 26.40 -28.58
C PRO A 35 22.27 26.79 -29.06
N PRO A 36 21.38 25.84 -29.40
CA PRO A 36 20.01 26.18 -29.74
C PRO A 36 19.49 27.07 -28.62
N ARG A 37 19.21 28.31 -29.01
CA ARG A 37 18.73 29.39 -28.16
C ARG A 37 17.59 28.79 -27.32
N ALA A 38 17.74 28.84 -26.00
CA ALA A 38 16.88 28.20 -25.02
C ALA A 38 15.47 28.83 -24.95
N THR A 39 14.76 28.86 -26.07
CA THR A 39 13.43 29.46 -26.19
C THR A 39 12.61 28.67 -27.21
N ASP A 40 12.47 27.35 -27.04
CA ASP A 40 11.37 26.61 -27.68
C ASP A 40 11.10 25.26 -26.99
N TYR A 41 11.10 25.23 -25.66
CA TYR A 41 10.34 24.18 -24.97
C TYR A 41 8.94 24.75 -24.75
N PRO A 42 7.87 24.09 -25.24
CA PRO A 42 6.52 24.45 -24.83
C PRO A 42 6.37 24.10 -23.34
N ILE A 43 6.69 25.08 -22.50
CA ILE A 43 6.45 25.07 -21.06
C ILE A 43 4.94 25.16 -20.67
N PRO A 44 3.94 25.55 -21.51
CA PRO A 44 2.59 25.81 -20.99
C PRO A 44 1.76 24.57 -20.63
N ASN A 45 2.23 23.34 -20.87
CA ASN A 45 1.45 22.13 -20.57
C ASN A 45 1.81 21.44 -19.24
N LEU A 46 2.93 21.81 -18.59
CA LEU A 46 3.39 21.12 -17.39
C LEU A 46 2.54 21.46 -16.15
N LEU A 47 2.09 22.71 -16.06
CA LEU A 47 1.25 23.18 -14.95
C LEU A 47 -0.16 22.55 -15.00
N GLU A 48 -0.74 22.46 -16.19
CA GLU A 48 -2.02 21.80 -16.43
C GLU A 48 -1.94 20.31 -16.10
N GLN A 49 -0.86 19.65 -16.50
CA GLN A 49 -0.67 18.23 -16.21
C GLN A 49 -0.50 17.94 -14.71
N LEU A 50 0.19 18.83 -13.98
CA LEU A 50 0.30 18.75 -12.52
C LEU A 50 -1.04 19.00 -11.81
N SER A 51 -1.85 19.93 -12.31
CA SER A 51 -3.16 20.25 -11.71
C SER A 51 -4.13 19.07 -11.85
N LEU A 52 -4.17 18.43 -13.03
CA LEU A 52 -4.96 17.21 -13.28
C LEU A 52 -4.51 16.06 -12.37
N TYR A 53 -3.20 15.81 -12.28
CA TYR A 53 -2.65 14.78 -11.41
C TYR A 53 -2.99 15.02 -9.93
N ALA A 54 -2.89 16.27 -9.46
CA ALA A 54 -3.24 16.63 -8.09
C ALA A 54 -4.73 16.41 -7.79
N LYS A 55 -5.60 16.72 -8.76
CA LYS A 55 -7.05 16.54 -8.65
C LYS A 55 -7.42 15.07 -8.53
N GLU A 56 -6.90 14.22 -9.42
CA GLU A 56 -7.14 12.77 -9.39
C GLU A 56 -6.65 12.13 -8.08
N LYS A 57 -5.47 12.54 -7.58
CA LYS A 57 -4.95 12.12 -6.28
C LYS A 57 -5.86 12.52 -5.12
N LEU A 58 -6.41 13.73 -5.16
CA LEU A 58 -7.29 14.25 -4.11
C LEU A 58 -8.62 13.49 -4.10
N GLU A 59 -9.20 13.26 -5.28
CA GLU A 59 -10.45 12.50 -5.45
C GLU A 59 -10.28 11.05 -4.96
N THR A 60 -9.21 10.39 -5.37
CA THR A 60 -8.86 9.03 -4.91
C THR A 60 -8.72 8.99 -3.38
N ARG A 61 -8.04 10.00 -2.80
CA ARG A 61 -7.85 10.07 -1.35
C ARG A 61 -9.16 10.33 -0.61
N ALA A 62 -10.05 11.15 -1.16
CA ALA A 62 -11.37 11.42 -0.57
C ALA A 62 -12.23 10.15 -0.56
N GLN A 63 -12.21 9.40 -1.66
CA GLN A 63 -12.95 8.15 -1.79
C GLN A 63 -12.43 7.07 -0.83
N GLN A 64 -11.10 6.93 -0.71
CA GLN A 64 -10.50 6.04 0.28
C GLN A 64 -10.84 6.43 1.72
N ARG A 65 -10.85 7.74 2.04
CA ARG A 65 -11.24 8.23 3.37
C ARG A 65 -12.69 7.89 3.68
N HIS A 66 -13.59 8.11 2.73
CA HIS A 66 -15.01 7.76 2.88
C HIS A 66 -15.20 6.27 3.10
N GLN A 67 -14.54 5.42 2.31
CA GLN A 67 -14.66 3.97 2.45
C GLN A 67 -14.12 3.48 3.79
N LYS A 68 -13.01 4.05 4.27
CA LYS A 68 -12.46 3.73 5.60
C LYS A 68 -13.40 4.16 6.73
N GLN A 69 -14.01 5.34 6.63
CA GLN A 69 -14.97 5.82 7.62
C GLN A 69 -16.22 4.92 7.67
N GLN A 70 -16.77 4.58 6.51
CA GLN A 70 -17.92 3.67 6.43
C GLN A 70 -17.59 2.30 7.01
N ARG A 71 -16.41 1.75 6.71
CA ARG A 71 -15.97 0.48 7.28
C ARG A 71 -15.82 0.58 8.80
N ALA A 72 -15.18 1.63 9.31
CA ALA A 72 -14.97 1.81 10.75
C ALA A 72 -16.31 1.95 11.51
N GLU A 73 -17.28 2.68 10.95
CA GLU A 73 -18.60 2.79 11.55
C GLU A 73 -19.35 1.46 11.54
N LEU A 74 -19.23 0.70 10.45
CA LEU A 74 -19.80 -0.65 10.36
C LEU A 74 -19.15 -1.60 11.38
N GLU A 75 -17.82 -1.59 11.48
CA GLU A 75 -17.06 -2.38 12.46
C GLU A 75 -17.50 -2.04 13.89
N ALA A 76 -17.69 -0.75 14.21
CA ALA A 76 -18.19 -0.33 15.52
C ALA A 76 -19.62 -0.82 15.80
N LYS A 77 -20.53 -0.71 14.82
CA LYS A 77 -21.91 -1.23 14.94
C LYS A 77 -21.92 -2.75 15.13
N VAL A 78 -21.09 -3.45 14.37
CA VAL A 78 -20.94 -4.90 14.45
C VAL A 78 -20.41 -5.30 15.82
N GLN A 79 -19.40 -4.60 16.33
CA GLN A 79 -18.82 -4.91 17.63
C GLN A 79 -19.82 -4.69 18.75
N ALA A 80 -20.56 -3.58 18.74
CA ALA A 80 -21.64 -3.34 19.69
C ALA A 80 -22.75 -4.42 19.62
N TRP A 81 -23.08 -4.87 18.42
CA TRP A 81 -24.04 -5.97 18.23
C TRP A 81 -23.51 -7.29 18.79
N LEU A 82 -22.23 -7.62 18.55
CA LEU A 82 -21.58 -8.82 19.10
C LEU A 82 -21.49 -8.78 20.64
N GLU A 83 -21.25 -7.62 21.23
CA GLU A 83 -21.24 -7.44 22.68
C GLU A 83 -22.63 -7.60 23.31
N ALA A 84 -23.68 -7.17 22.58
CA ALA A 84 -25.07 -7.36 22.98
C ALA A 84 -25.60 -8.77 22.68
N LEU A 85 -24.91 -9.53 21.82
CA LEU A 85 -25.31 -10.87 21.44
C LEU A 85 -25.03 -11.84 22.59
N ASP A 86 -26.11 -12.38 23.17
CA ASP A 86 -25.98 -13.39 24.22
C ASP A 86 -25.60 -14.75 23.61
N PRO A 87 -24.46 -15.35 24.00
CA PRO A 87 -23.98 -16.60 23.41
C PRO A 87 -24.80 -17.83 23.81
N LEU A 88 -25.65 -17.74 24.84
CA LEU A 88 -26.52 -18.82 25.30
C LEU A 88 -27.93 -18.72 24.72
N SER A 89 -28.25 -17.63 24.02
CA SER A 89 -29.48 -17.47 23.27
C SER A 89 -29.48 -18.31 22.00
N ASP A 90 -30.67 -18.63 21.50
CA ASP A 90 -30.87 -19.34 20.22
C ASP A 90 -30.18 -18.61 19.06
N ASP A 91 -30.24 -17.27 19.05
CA ASP A 91 -29.54 -16.42 18.10
C ASP A 91 -28.02 -16.48 18.24
N GLY A 92 -27.50 -16.55 19.47
CA GLY A 92 -26.06 -16.64 19.74
C GLY A 92 -25.50 -17.97 19.24
N PHE A 93 -26.18 -19.08 19.56
CA PHE A 93 -25.80 -20.41 19.11
C PHE A 93 -25.86 -20.53 17.59
N TRP A 94 -26.94 -20.03 16.96
CA TRP A 94 -27.05 -20.03 15.51
C TRP A 94 -25.95 -19.19 14.86
N PHE A 95 -25.65 -18.02 15.41
CA PHE A 95 -24.61 -17.14 14.88
C PHE A 95 -23.21 -17.77 14.99
N GLU A 96 -22.92 -18.53 16.05
CA GLU A 96 -21.66 -19.28 16.18
C GLU A 96 -21.51 -20.35 15.08
N GLN A 97 -22.61 -21.03 14.72
CA GLN A 97 -22.62 -21.98 13.61
C GLN A 97 -22.41 -21.28 12.27
N PHE A 98 -23.03 -20.12 12.07
CA PHE A 98 -22.83 -19.30 10.89
C PHE A 98 -21.37 -18.81 10.78
N ALA A 99 -20.79 -18.33 11.89
CA ALA A 99 -19.45 -17.77 11.95
C ALA A 99 -18.33 -18.77 11.64
N GLN A 100 -18.56 -20.07 11.77
CA GLN A 100 -17.59 -21.11 11.40
C GLN A 100 -17.23 -21.10 9.92
N ASN A 101 -18.09 -20.57 9.05
CA ASN A 101 -17.82 -20.48 7.61
C ASN A 101 -16.96 -19.25 7.24
N TYR A 102 -16.64 -18.41 8.21
CA TYR A 102 -15.89 -17.17 8.03
C TYR A 102 -14.56 -17.22 8.75
N SER A 103 -13.63 -16.35 8.34
CA SER A 103 -12.29 -16.28 8.93
C SER A 103 -12.33 -15.79 10.38
N SER A 104 -13.37 -15.05 10.75
CA SER A 104 -13.57 -14.52 12.09
C SER A 104 -15.03 -14.23 12.40
N ARG A 105 -15.37 -14.21 13.69
CA ARG A 105 -16.69 -13.82 14.19
C ARG A 105 -17.08 -12.40 13.75
N LEU A 106 -16.11 -11.49 13.70
CA LEU A 106 -16.31 -10.12 13.24
C LEU A 106 -16.71 -10.08 11.74
N GLU A 107 -16.02 -10.86 10.90
CA GLU A 107 -16.31 -10.94 9.46
C GLU A 107 -17.68 -11.55 9.19
N ALA A 108 -18.06 -12.58 9.94
CA ALA A 108 -19.40 -13.14 9.91
C ALA A 108 -20.46 -12.09 10.27
N ALA A 109 -20.27 -11.37 11.39
CA ALA A 109 -21.24 -10.36 11.81
C ALA A 109 -21.34 -9.17 10.83
N ILE A 110 -20.23 -8.79 10.18
CA ILE A 110 -20.25 -7.82 9.06
C ILE A 110 -21.12 -8.35 7.91
N ALA A 111 -20.93 -9.62 7.51
CA ALA A 111 -21.73 -10.24 6.45
C ALA A 111 -23.22 -10.39 6.84
N PHE A 112 -23.52 -10.55 8.13
CA PHE A 112 -24.88 -10.61 8.65
C PHE A 112 -25.59 -9.25 8.65
N LEU A 113 -24.93 -8.20 9.14
CA LEU A 113 -25.51 -6.85 9.24
C LEU A 113 -25.48 -6.08 7.91
N HIS A 114 -24.55 -6.41 7.02
CA HIS A 114 -24.42 -5.79 5.71
C HIS A 114 -24.12 -6.87 4.65
N PRO A 115 -25.15 -7.66 4.24
CA PRO A 115 -24.96 -8.70 3.25
C PRO A 115 -24.49 -8.08 1.92
N PRO A 116 -23.39 -8.60 1.32
CA PRO A 116 -22.77 -8.02 0.12
C PRO A 116 -23.64 -8.07 -1.13
N HIS A 117 -24.80 -8.74 -1.07
CA HIS A 117 -25.82 -8.71 -2.10
C HIS A 117 -27.20 -8.92 -1.48
N ALA A 118 -28.23 -8.34 -2.10
CA ALA A 118 -29.62 -8.40 -1.65
C ALA A 118 -30.27 -9.80 -1.67
N THR A 119 -29.48 -10.89 -1.74
CA THR A 119 -29.98 -12.26 -1.95
C THR A 119 -29.46 -13.27 -0.93
N LEU A 120 -28.48 -12.95 -0.09
CA LEU A 120 -28.22 -13.74 1.11
C LEU A 120 -29.05 -13.18 2.25
N ASN A 121 -30.31 -13.60 2.32
CA ASN A 121 -31.08 -13.45 3.55
C ASN A 121 -30.39 -14.31 4.62
N PRO A 122 -29.81 -13.72 5.68
CA PRO A 122 -29.16 -14.51 6.72
C PRO A 122 -30.16 -15.47 7.40
N PHE A 123 -31.44 -15.12 7.38
CA PHE A 123 -32.54 -15.98 7.83
C PHE A 123 -32.79 -17.22 6.97
N ASN A 124 -32.32 -17.29 5.72
CA ASN A 124 -32.38 -18.53 4.91
C ASN A 124 -31.30 -19.55 5.34
N LEU A 125 -30.34 -19.14 6.18
CA LEU A 125 -29.32 -20.02 6.75
C LEU A 125 -29.69 -20.51 8.15
N ARG A 126 -30.84 -20.11 8.70
CA ARG A 126 -31.43 -20.80 9.87
C ARG A 126 -32.01 -22.12 9.39
N PRO A 127 -31.44 -23.28 9.78
CA PRO A 127 -32.09 -24.55 9.48
C PRO A 127 -33.44 -24.55 10.20
N THR A 128 -34.53 -24.66 9.44
CA THR A 128 -35.85 -24.93 9.98
C THR A 128 -35.79 -26.35 10.56
N ILE A 129 -35.82 -26.47 11.89
CA ILE A 129 -35.99 -27.76 12.59
C ILE A 129 -37.46 -28.15 12.57
#